data_AF-A0A3B8Z7Z6-F1
#
_entry.id   AF-A0A3B8Z7Z6-F1
#
_cell.length_a   1.000
_cell.length_b   1.000
_cell.length_c   1.000
_cell.angle_alpha   90.00
_cell.angle_beta   90.00
_cell.angle_gamma   90.00
#
_symmetry.space_group_name_H-M   'P 1'
#
loop_
_entity.id
_entity.type
_entity.pdbx_description
1 polymer ?
#
loop_
_entity_poly.entity_id
_entity_poly.type
_entity_poly.pdbx_seq_one_letter_code
_entity_poly.pdbx_strand_id
1 'polypeptide(L)'
;MSKASQSRPSSLARKHTGKAKKYIFAFGSKTDGNAGMRELLGGKGANLAEMASIGLPVPPGFTISTEVCTYYYDHEMRYPTALKKDIV
;
A
#
# COMPACT_ATOMS: atom_id res chain seq x y z
N MET A 1 23.40 44.06 -23.91
CA MET A 1 23.89 43.23 -22.79
C MET A 1 22.74 42.38 -22.27
N SER A 2 22.75 41.11 -22.68
CA SER A 2 21.75 40.09 -22.43
C SER A 2 21.67 39.70 -20.95
N LYS A 3 20.46 39.63 -20.39
CA LYS A 3 20.19 38.78 -19.22
C LYS A 3 19.17 37.72 -19.63
N ALA A 4 19.69 36.50 -19.75
CA ALA A 4 18.94 35.29 -20.04
C ALA A 4 17.99 34.98 -18.87
N SER A 5 16.69 35.04 -19.13
CA SER A 5 15.64 34.57 -18.23
C SER A 5 15.27 33.13 -18.61
N GLN A 6 16.11 32.17 -18.23
CA GLN A 6 15.76 30.75 -18.31
C GLN A 6 15.07 30.34 -17.01
N SER A 7 13.75 30.22 -17.04
CA SER A 7 12.95 29.71 -15.94
C SER A 7 12.34 28.35 -16.28
N ARG A 8 12.94 27.31 -15.67
CA ARG A 8 12.40 26.01 -15.21
C ARG A 8 11.70 25.11 -16.24
N PRO A 9 12.25 23.92 -16.56
CA PRO A 9 11.52 22.94 -17.37
C PRO A 9 10.31 22.45 -16.57
N SER A 10 9.15 22.49 -17.22
CA SER A 10 7.87 22.00 -16.72
C SER A 10 8.01 20.55 -16.24
N SER A 11 7.62 20.34 -14.99
CA SER A 11 7.50 19.07 -14.30
C SER A 11 7.10 17.92 -15.22
N LEU A 12 8.01 16.97 -15.40
CA LEU A 12 7.72 15.64 -15.92
C LEU A 12 6.57 15.04 -15.09
N ALA A 13 5.37 15.07 -15.65
CA ALA A 13 4.23 14.32 -15.17
C ALA A 13 4.64 12.85 -15.09
N ARG A 14 4.92 12.37 -13.88
CA ARG A 14 5.14 10.95 -13.61
C ARG A 14 3.85 10.22 -14.00
N LYS A 15 3.84 9.63 -15.20
CA LYS A 15 2.87 8.60 -15.59
C LYS A 15 3.03 7.43 -14.61
N HIS A 16 2.15 7.36 -13.62
CA HIS A 16 1.99 6.16 -12.82
C HIS A 16 1.16 5.19 -13.66
N THR A 17 1.82 4.21 -14.27
CA THR A 17 1.18 3.07 -14.92
C THR A 17 0.31 2.37 -13.86
N GLY A 18 -1.00 2.52 -13.97
CA GLY A 18 -1.97 2.02 -13.00
C GLY A 18 -1.95 0.50 -12.91
N LYS A 19 -1.08 -0.05 -12.06
CA LYS A 19 -1.35 -1.34 -11.44
C LYS A 19 -2.58 -1.15 -10.55
N ALA A 20 -3.55 -2.06 -10.67
CA ALA A 20 -4.68 -2.12 -9.74
C ALA A 20 -4.12 -2.10 -8.31
N LYS A 21 -4.60 -1.17 -7.47
CA LYS A 21 -4.15 -1.04 -6.09
C LYS A 21 -4.48 -2.32 -5.35
N LYS A 22 -3.45 -3.02 -4.87
CA LYS A 22 -3.58 -4.20 -4.01
C LYS A 22 -3.81 -3.69 -2.58
N TYR A 23 -4.98 -3.99 -2.02
CA TYR A 23 -5.35 -3.58 -0.67
C TYR A 23 -5.12 -4.66 0.39
N ILE A 24 -5.04 -5.93 -0.02
CA ILE A 24 -4.90 -7.08 0.88
C ILE A 24 -3.48 -7.63 0.80
N PHE A 25 -2.85 -7.84 1.95
CA PHE A 25 -1.51 -8.40 2.07
C PHE A 25 -1.58 -9.65 2.94
N ALA A 26 -1.36 -10.83 2.35
CA ALA A 26 -1.36 -12.09 3.08
C ALA A 26 -0.10 -12.27 3.93
N PHE A 27 -0.23 -13.00 5.04
CA PHE A 27 0.88 -13.49 5.87
C PHE A 27 0.58 -14.92 6.34
N GLY A 28 1.62 -15.70 6.63
CA GLY A 28 1.54 -17.11 7.02
C GLY A 28 2.32 -17.97 6.03
N SER A 29 1.67 -18.90 5.33
CA SER A 29 2.33 -19.77 4.34
C SER A 29 2.84 -19.02 3.11
N LYS A 30 2.20 -17.91 2.76
CA LYS A 30 2.64 -16.94 1.76
C LYS A 30 2.60 -15.56 2.39
N THR A 31 3.67 -14.80 2.20
CA THR A 31 3.82 -13.48 2.80
C THR A 31 4.02 -12.44 1.72
N ASP A 32 3.10 -11.48 1.64
CA ASP A 32 3.12 -10.37 0.67
C ASP A 32 3.75 -9.08 1.24
N GLY A 33 4.21 -9.10 2.49
CA GLY A 33 4.73 -7.95 3.22
C GLY A 33 5.99 -8.23 4.02
N ASN A 34 6.56 -7.19 4.61
CA ASN A 34 7.75 -7.26 5.47
C ASN A 34 7.75 -6.10 6.50
N ALA A 35 8.74 -6.09 7.39
CA ALA A 35 8.92 -5.04 8.40
C ALA A 35 9.07 -3.62 7.81
N GLY A 36 9.53 -3.50 6.56
CA GLY A 36 9.66 -2.21 5.86
C GLY A 36 8.32 -1.58 5.47
N MET A 37 7.24 -2.38 5.38
CA MET A 37 5.91 -1.90 4.97
C MET A 37 5.07 -1.35 6.14
N ARG A 38 5.71 -0.75 7.16
CA ARG A 38 5.02 -0.21 8.35
C ARG A 38 4.02 0.89 8.03
N GLU A 39 4.30 1.75 7.07
CA GLU A 39 3.38 2.83 6.69
C GLU A 39 2.13 2.29 5.98
N LEU A 40 2.29 1.20 5.22
CA LEU A 40 1.22 0.60 4.43
C LEU A 40 0.41 -0.43 5.22
N LEU A 41 1.04 -1.23 6.08
CA LEU A 41 0.39 -2.33 6.84
C LEU A 41 0.17 -1.99 8.31
N GLY A 42 0.69 -0.85 8.77
CA GLY A 42 0.79 -0.53 10.18
C GLY A 42 1.87 -1.35 10.91
N GLY A 43 2.16 -0.97 12.15
CA GLY A 43 3.21 -1.63 12.95
C GLY A 43 2.92 -3.11 13.25
N LYS A 44 1.66 -3.48 13.48
CA LYS A 44 1.27 -4.87 13.75
C LYS A 44 1.30 -5.74 12.49
N GLY A 45 0.73 -5.26 11.40
CA GLY A 45 0.69 -5.98 10.12
C GLY A 45 2.09 -6.21 9.56
N ALA A 46 2.96 -5.20 9.62
CA ALA A 46 4.36 -5.33 9.19
C ALA A 46 5.14 -6.34 10.05
N ASN A 47 4.95 -6.34 11.38
CA ASN A 47 5.60 -7.32 12.26
C ASN A 47 5.06 -8.74 12.04
N LEU A 48 3.75 -8.93 11.85
CA LEU A 48 3.16 -10.24 11.54
C LEU A 48 3.68 -10.79 10.21
N ALA A 49 3.78 -9.93 9.19
CA ALA A 49 4.36 -10.30 7.91
C ALA A 49 5.85 -10.67 8.05
N GLU A 50 6.62 -9.91 8.83
CA GLU A 50 8.02 -10.23 9.12
C GLU A 50 8.15 -11.57 9.83
N MET A 51 7.39 -11.80 10.91
CA MET A 51 7.38 -13.06 11.66
C MET A 51 7.02 -14.26 10.77
N ALA A 52 6.04 -14.10 9.89
CA ALA A 52 5.68 -15.13 8.92
C ALA A 52 6.77 -15.33 7.86
N SER A 53 7.42 -14.27 7.38
CA SER A 53 8.49 -14.33 6.37
C SER A 53 9.75 -15.04 6.88
N ILE A 54 10.06 -14.93 8.18
CA ILE A 54 11.21 -15.63 8.79
C ILE A 54 10.89 -17.07 9.21
N GLY A 55 9.67 -17.56 8.92
CA GLY A 55 9.27 -18.94 9.17
C GLY A 55 8.82 -19.24 10.60
N LEU A 56 8.48 -18.21 11.40
CA LEU A 56 7.81 -18.47 12.68
C LEU A 56 6.38 -19.00 12.43
N PRO A 57 5.86 -19.89 13.29
CA PRO A 57 4.51 -20.42 13.15
C PRO A 57 3.45 -19.34 13.48
N VAL A 58 3.17 -18.49 12.50
CA VAL A 58 2.11 -17.49 12.54
C VAL A 58 0.87 -18.06 11.84
N PRO A 59 -0.31 -18.07 12.47
CA PRO A 59 -1.55 -18.47 11.82
C PRO A 59 -1.78 -17.66 10.54
N PRO A 60 -2.22 -18.30 9.44
CA PRO A 60 -2.43 -17.61 8.17
C PRO A 60 -3.51 -16.54 8.32
N GLY A 61 -3.27 -15.39 7.69
CA GLY A 61 -4.15 -14.25 7.74
C GLY A 61 -3.79 -13.20 6.72
N PHE A 62 -4.41 -12.03 6.83
CA PHE A 62 -4.13 -10.91 5.95
C PHE A 62 -4.25 -9.58 6.67
N THR A 63 -3.54 -8.58 6.16
CA THR A 63 -3.64 -7.19 6.58
C THR A 63 -4.23 -6.37 5.45
N ILE A 64 -5.22 -5.54 5.78
CA ILE A 64 -5.74 -4.53 4.86
C ILE A 64 -4.87 -3.28 4.99
N SER A 65 -4.38 -2.74 3.87
CA SER A 65 -3.52 -1.57 3.87
C SER A 65 -4.19 -0.34 4.51
N THR A 66 -3.38 0.52 5.12
CA THR A 66 -3.79 1.82 5.67
C THR A 66 -4.46 2.72 4.64
N GLU A 67 -4.16 2.56 3.34
CA GLU A 67 -4.82 3.30 2.26
C GLU A 67 -6.34 3.09 2.22
N VAL A 68 -6.83 1.92 2.65
CA VAL A 68 -8.29 1.66 2.73
C VAL A 68 -8.92 2.52 3.82
N CYS A 69 -8.20 2.75 4.93
CA CYS A 69 -8.67 3.63 6.00
C CYS A 69 -8.85 5.05 5.47
N THR A 70 -7.85 5.60 4.78
CA THR A 70 -7.96 6.91 4.13
C THR A 70 -9.11 6.95 3.13
N TYR A 71 -9.20 5.96 2.24
CA TYR A 71 -10.29 5.88 1.26
C TYR A 71 -11.66 5.90 1.94
N TYR A 72 -11.84 5.12 3.01
CA TYR A 72 -13.12 5.00 3.71
C TYR A 72 -13.62 6.32 4.26
N TYR A 73 -12.74 7.13 4.85
CA TYR A 73 -13.08 8.45 5.36
C TYR A 73 -13.31 9.46 4.22
N ASP A 74 -12.56 9.37 3.13
CA ASP A 74 -12.73 10.25 1.96
C ASP A 74 -14.01 9.93 1.15
N HIS A 75 -14.55 8.71 1.28
CA HIS A 75 -15.69 8.22 0.48
C HIS A 75 -16.92 7.97 1.34
N GLU A 76 -17.21 8.89 2.27
CA GLU A 76 -18.47 8.95 3.03
C GLU A 76 -18.80 7.70 3.86
N MET A 77 -17.83 6.88 4.27
CA MET A 77 -18.22 5.62 4.90
C MET A 77 -17.89 4.33 4.17
N ARG A 78 -17.45 4.46 2.91
CA ARG A 78 -17.59 3.38 1.92
C ARG A 78 -16.26 2.77 1.57
N TYR A 79 -16.25 1.45 1.50
CA TYR A 79 -15.08 0.70 1.05
C TYR A 79 -14.91 0.76 -0.47
N PRO A 80 -13.67 0.67 -0.98
CA PRO A 80 -13.42 0.50 -2.41
C PRO A 80 -14.16 -0.74 -2.92
N THR A 81 -14.79 -0.64 -4.10
CA THR A 81 -15.47 -1.78 -4.73
C THR A 81 -14.50 -2.92 -5.05
N ALA A 82 -13.23 -2.60 -5.31
CA ALA A 82 -12.16 -3.58 -5.51
C ALA A 82 -11.90 -4.42 -4.24
N LEU A 83 -11.94 -3.81 -3.05
CA LEU A 83 -11.69 -4.51 -1.78
C LEU A 83 -12.70 -5.63 -1.53
N LYS A 84 -13.98 -5.39 -1.85
CA LYS A 84 -15.05 -6.41 -1.68
C LYS A 84 -14.85 -7.64 -2.58
N LYS A 85 -14.10 -7.53 -3.68
CA LYS A 85 -13.80 -8.66 -4.56
C LYS A 85 -12.66 -9.52 -4.02
N ASP A 86 -11.78 -8.92 -3.23
CA ASP A 86 -10.59 -9.58 -2.69
C ASP A 86 -10.86 -10.22 -1.32
N ILE A 87 -11.92 -9.80 -0.61
CA ILE A 87 -12.41 -10.40 0.64
C ILE A 87 -13.60 -11.31 0.29
N VAL A 88 -13.33 -12.59 -0.01
CA VAL A 88 -14.36 -13.63 -0.26
C VAL A 88 -14.04 -14.85 0.57
#